data_AF-A0A9P6GFZ8-F1
#
_entry.id   AF-A0A9P6GFZ8-F1
#
_cell.length_a   1.000
_cell.length_b   1.000
_cell.length_c   1.000
_cell.angle_alpha   90.00
_cell.angle_beta   90.00
_cell.angle_gamma   90.00
#
_symmetry.space_group_name_H-M   'P 1'
#
loop_
_entity.id
_entity.type
_entity.pdbx_description
1 polymer ?
#
loop_
_entity_poly.entity_id
_entity_poly.type
_entity_poly.pdbx_seq_one_letter_code
_entity_poly.pdbx_strand_id
1 'polypeptide(L)'
;MSTMPPHKKAYSAPQADEKTFATQQEFLDSLVPVPVESVDDNSLKCAHCWKPYGESNPGEDDAEAPVRFRCNHVFGEQCMRSLFAVRAPVRVDLKPLSFAPGSKGADLGSRLSAYVAFHGVEKSALLTGGNREKDFARLIQEVMPTVQTMTRPTVLGPGFDLLGKEWMVLVFQMFNHYESLLEKIELMENAIIMNHESSKHQMYPFLPGNTMIAPPVSMPSLFSTEFPSVPGETLSQATPEANHIPVLHLTWAQEQQKTKEKQETVSPTSASWKEVLSSKSKLDILVQKHKELQEQEEQLPEKTESATTDEEVAHSYGSPVTPPTVTQMASCLLADPHAAARAQHTAEMQERTKMFAKHLSKSFAQVYEAYERHQYEQAVSAGFQPPVKKLKLAGPKKTSSASPKIELDDIYYHRLLHSVFVLTAIAHRDSLNEKGFEVNRPYSYEFHGTDETDEEDIEDDGFVDAERAPAVVAGKTVLVKRKTCRGCCVGPTSYVQSLTTPEYVFWPDSKKIPDNCPKCRRILFQKDD
;
A
#
# COMPACT_ATOMS: atom_id res chain seq x y z
N MET A 1 -6.08 34.53 15.22
CA MET A 1 -5.08 33.47 15.46
C MET A 1 -5.85 32.20 15.83
N SER A 2 -6.13 31.33 14.86
CA SER A 2 -6.76 30.04 15.14
C SER A 2 -5.74 29.14 15.80
N THR A 3 -5.95 28.86 17.08
CA THR A 3 -5.22 27.83 17.81
C THR A 3 -5.53 26.49 17.15
N MET A 4 -4.49 25.80 16.66
CA MET A 4 -4.65 24.43 16.17
C MET A 4 -5.22 23.55 17.29
N PRO A 5 -6.16 22.64 16.97
CA PRO A 5 -6.70 21.73 17.97
C PRO A 5 -5.55 20.92 18.59
N PRO A 6 -5.57 20.73 19.92
CA PRO A 6 -4.50 20.01 20.62
C PRO A 6 -4.36 18.63 20.00
N HIS A 7 -3.13 18.28 19.59
CA HIS A 7 -2.80 16.94 19.12
C HIS A 7 -3.30 15.92 20.15
N LYS A 8 -4.18 15.02 19.72
CA LYS A 8 -4.60 13.88 20.54
C LYS A 8 -3.32 13.17 20.98
N LYS A 9 -3.02 13.19 22.29
CA LYS A 9 -1.86 12.48 22.85
C LYS A 9 -1.96 11.03 22.38
N ALA A 10 -0.91 10.53 21.75
CA ALA A 10 -0.82 9.12 21.39
C ALA A 10 -1.13 8.29 22.64
N TYR A 11 -1.98 7.27 22.49
CA TYR A 11 -2.30 6.38 23.60
C TYR A 11 -0.99 5.79 24.13
N SER A 12 -0.64 6.13 25.37
CA SER A 12 0.39 5.41 26.12
C SER A 12 -0.34 4.31 26.87
N ALA A 13 0.09 3.07 26.65
CA ALA A 13 -0.31 1.98 27.53
C ALA A 13 0.09 2.35 28.98
N PRO A 14 -0.73 2.01 29.98
CA PRO A 14 -0.38 2.30 31.37
C PRO A 14 0.92 1.62 31.78
N GLN A 15 1.69 2.29 32.64
CA GLN A 15 2.94 1.74 33.16
C GLN A 15 2.66 0.80 34.32
N ALA A 16 3.48 -0.23 34.45
CA ALA A 16 3.34 -1.19 35.52
C ALA A 16 3.79 -0.63 36.87
N ASP A 17 3.02 -0.94 37.90
CA ASP A 17 3.21 -0.65 39.31
C ASP A 17 3.01 -1.92 40.16
N GLU A 18 3.08 -1.81 41.48
CA GLU A 18 2.90 -2.96 42.39
C GLU A 18 1.52 -3.67 42.25
N LYS A 19 0.54 -3.02 41.63
CA LYS A 19 -0.85 -3.50 41.52
C LYS A 19 -1.27 -3.87 40.09
N THR A 20 -0.43 -3.60 39.10
CA THR A 20 -0.67 -3.84 37.68
C THR A 20 0.38 -4.81 37.13
N PHE A 21 0.20 -5.24 35.88
CA PHE A 21 1.08 -6.21 35.23
C PHE A 21 1.97 -5.51 34.20
N ALA A 22 3.26 -5.86 34.14
CA ALA A 22 4.20 -5.32 33.15
C ALA A 22 3.87 -5.77 31.74
N THR A 23 3.29 -6.97 31.61
CA THR A 23 2.87 -7.50 30.32
C THR A 23 1.53 -8.22 30.44
N GLN A 24 0.82 -8.31 29.32
CA GLN A 24 -0.39 -9.12 29.19
C GLN A 24 -0.13 -10.59 29.53
N GLN A 25 1.06 -11.12 29.20
CA GLN A 25 1.46 -12.47 29.56
C GLN A 25 1.58 -12.65 31.08
N GLU A 26 2.18 -11.67 31.77
CA GLU A 26 2.28 -11.70 33.24
C GLU A 26 0.90 -11.68 33.92
N PHE A 27 -0.06 -10.95 33.35
CA PHE A 27 -1.45 -11.02 33.79
C PHE A 27 -2.03 -12.44 33.62
N LEU A 28 -1.87 -13.06 32.45
CA LEU A 28 -2.35 -14.42 32.20
C LEU A 28 -1.68 -15.45 33.12
N ASP A 29 -0.40 -15.29 33.41
CA ASP A 29 0.36 -16.16 34.31
C ASP A 29 -0.02 -15.96 35.78
N SER A 30 -0.63 -14.82 36.12
CA SER A 30 -1.11 -14.52 37.47
C SER A 30 -2.47 -15.11 37.81
N LEU A 31 -3.18 -15.71 36.84
CA LEU A 31 -4.49 -16.31 37.04
C LEU A 31 -4.38 -17.49 38.01
N VAL A 32 -4.97 -17.36 39.21
CA VAL A 32 -4.94 -18.41 40.24
C VAL A 32 -6.18 -19.29 40.08
N PRO A 33 -6.04 -20.60 39.78
CA PRO A 33 -7.17 -21.51 39.74
C PRO A 33 -7.87 -21.59 41.10
N VAL A 34 -9.21 -21.64 41.09
CA VAL A 34 -10.05 -21.75 42.27
C VAL A 34 -10.91 -23.00 42.14
N PRO A 35 -10.96 -23.88 43.17
CA PRO A 35 -11.91 -24.99 43.19
C PRO A 35 -13.35 -24.47 43.09
N VAL A 36 -14.18 -25.11 42.26
CA VAL A 36 -15.58 -24.68 42.01
C VAL A 36 -16.37 -24.61 43.32
N GLU A 37 -16.10 -25.51 44.26
CA GLU A 37 -16.76 -25.60 45.57
C GLU A 37 -16.40 -24.44 46.51
N SER A 38 -15.35 -23.69 46.21
CA SER A 38 -14.89 -22.54 46.99
C SER A 38 -15.31 -21.18 46.40
N VAL A 39 -16.05 -21.21 45.29
CA VAL A 39 -16.65 -20.02 44.68
C VAL A 39 -17.98 -19.73 45.37
N ASP A 40 -18.23 -18.46 45.72
CA ASP A 40 -19.49 -18.04 46.34
C ASP A 40 -20.70 -18.45 45.47
N ASP A 41 -21.81 -18.87 46.08
CA ASP A 41 -23.02 -19.34 45.37
C ASP A 41 -23.54 -18.32 44.33
N ASN A 42 -23.41 -17.03 44.61
CA ASN A 42 -23.81 -15.94 43.72
C ASN A 42 -22.86 -15.72 42.53
N SER A 43 -21.68 -16.35 42.55
CA SER A 43 -20.61 -16.20 41.57
C SER A 43 -20.26 -17.50 40.86
N LEU A 44 -21.10 -18.54 40.93
CA LEU A 44 -20.89 -19.86 40.28
C LEU A 44 -20.92 -19.84 38.75
N LYS A 45 -21.03 -18.66 38.13
CA LYS A 45 -21.06 -18.46 36.68
C LYS A 45 -19.98 -17.49 36.27
N CYS A 46 -19.38 -17.74 35.11
CA CYS A 46 -18.47 -16.80 34.48
C CYS A 46 -19.24 -15.52 34.10
N ALA A 47 -18.81 -14.36 34.60
CA ALA A 47 -19.46 -13.08 34.27
C ALA A 47 -19.30 -12.66 32.78
N HIS A 48 -18.43 -13.32 32.03
CA HIS A 48 -18.21 -13.04 30.60
C HIS A 48 -19.13 -13.87 29.70
N CYS A 49 -19.11 -15.19 29.82
CA CYS A 49 -19.90 -16.09 28.97
C CYS A 49 -21.20 -16.57 29.64
N TRP A 50 -21.44 -16.24 30.91
CA TRP A 50 -22.61 -16.62 31.72
C TRP A 50 -22.79 -18.13 31.95
N LYS A 51 -21.79 -18.95 31.58
CA LYS A 51 -21.80 -20.40 31.82
C LYS A 51 -21.43 -20.73 33.28
N PRO A 52 -22.08 -21.74 33.90
CA PRO A 52 -21.65 -22.28 35.18
C PRO A 52 -20.25 -22.88 35.10
N TYR A 53 -19.47 -22.75 36.16
CA TYR A 53 -18.13 -23.35 36.19
C TYR A 53 -18.21 -24.88 36.28
N GLY A 54 -17.34 -25.56 35.53
CA GLY A 54 -17.28 -27.03 35.49
C GLY A 54 -18.38 -27.71 34.66
N GLU A 55 -19.32 -26.96 34.07
CA GLU A 55 -20.34 -27.50 33.17
C GLU A 55 -19.92 -27.28 31.71
N SER A 56 -19.83 -28.37 30.94
CA SER A 56 -19.63 -28.34 29.48
C SER A 56 -20.96 -28.48 28.74
N ASN A 57 -21.07 -27.83 27.58
CA ASN A 57 -22.16 -28.10 26.65
C ASN A 57 -22.10 -29.57 26.16
N PRO A 58 -23.25 -30.23 25.90
CA PRO A 58 -23.26 -31.60 25.40
C PRO A 58 -22.49 -31.74 24.08
N GLY A 59 -21.35 -32.44 24.12
CA GLY A 59 -20.51 -32.71 22.95
C GLY A 59 -19.43 -31.66 22.65
N GLU A 60 -19.30 -30.64 23.50
CA GLU A 60 -18.24 -29.63 23.42
C GLU A 60 -17.36 -29.73 24.68
N ASP A 61 -16.07 -29.40 24.56
CA ASP A 61 -15.11 -29.36 25.69
C ASP A 61 -14.85 -27.90 26.09
N ASP A 62 -15.92 -27.22 26.50
CA ASP A 62 -15.99 -25.78 26.72
C ASP A 62 -16.28 -25.42 28.19
N ALA A 63 -16.05 -26.37 29.11
CA ALA A 63 -16.20 -26.15 30.54
C ALA A 63 -15.18 -25.10 31.02
N GLU A 64 -15.68 -24.07 31.71
CA GLU A 64 -14.85 -23.03 32.29
C GLU A 64 -14.37 -23.43 33.69
N ALA A 65 -13.06 -23.39 33.92
CA ALA A 65 -12.48 -23.47 35.25
C ALA A 65 -12.48 -22.07 35.91
N PRO A 66 -12.88 -21.92 37.18
CA PRO A 66 -12.85 -20.62 37.83
C PRO A 66 -11.41 -20.19 38.12
N VAL A 67 -11.04 -18.98 37.75
CA VAL A 67 -9.78 -18.32 38.11
C VAL A 67 -10.05 -17.02 38.85
N ARG A 68 -9.22 -16.73 39.86
CA ARG A 68 -9.34 -15.52 40.67
C ARG A 68 -8.24 -14.52 40.31
N PHE A 69 -8.64 -13.27 40.14
CA PHE A 69 -7.74 -12.15 39.89
C PHE A 69 -7.18 -11.59 41.22
N ARG A 70 -6.12 -10.76 41.16
CA ARG A 70 -5.58 -10.05 42.35
C ARG A 70 -6.64 -9.18 43.07
N CYS A 71 -7.67 -8.73 42.36
CA CYS A 71 -8.80 -7.98 42.91
C CYS A 71 -9.93 -8.87 43.48
N ASN A 72 -9.69 -10.19 43.64
CA ASN A 72 -10.61 -11.21 44.15
C ASN A 72 -11.85 -11.53 43.29
N HIS A 73 -12.06 -10.88 42.14
CA HIS A 73 -13.08 -11.31 41.20
C HIS A 73 -12.75 -12.67 40.57
N VAL A 74 -13.77 -13.47 40.30
CA VAL A 74 -13.67 -14.82 39.72
C VAL A 74 -14.25 -14.80 38.30
N PHE A 75 -13.50 -15.35 37.35
CA PHE A 75 -13.89 -15.48 35.94
C PHE A 75 -13.57 -16.89 35.42
N GLY A 76 -14.04 -17.23 34.22
CA GLY A 76 -13.63 -18.46 33.53
C GLY A 76 -12.22 -18.34 32.95
N GLU A 77 -11.39 -19.36 33.16
CA GLU A 77 -10.01 -19.39 32.68
C GLU A 77 -9.91 -19.25 31.17
N GLN A 78 -10.70 -20.03 30.41
CA GLN A 78 -10.64 -20.00 28.95
C GLN A 78 -11.16 -18.66 28.42
N CYS A 79 -12.25 -18.16 29.01
CA CYS A 79 -12.74 -16.81 28.76
C CYS A 79 -11.64 -15.76 28.93
N MET A 80 -10.91 -15.74 30.05
CA MET A 80 -9.89 -14.71 30.29
C MET A 80 -8.63 -14.92 29.45
N ARG A 81 -8.19 -16.16 29.23
CA ARG A 81 -7.09 -16.47 28.32
C ARG A 81 -7.41 -16.06 26.89
N SER A 82 -8.64 -16.26 26.44
CA SER A 82 -9.09 -15.86 25.10
C SER A 82 -9.23 -14.35 24.98
N LEU A 83 -9.90 -13.72 25.96
CA LEU A 83 -10.16 -12.27 25.98
C LEU A 83 -8.88 -11.44 26.09
N PHE A 84 -7.91 -11.95 26.84
CA PHE A 84 -6.60 -11.35 27.04
C PHE A 84 -5.49 -12.15 26.36
N ALA A 85 -5.78 -12.91 25.31
CA ALA A 85 -4.72 -13.51 24.49
C ALA A 85 -3.93 -12.40 23.78
N VAL A 86 -2.59 -12.51 23.78
CA VAL A 86 -1.76 -11.73 22.84
C VAL A 86 -2.03 -12.30 21.46
N ARG A 87 -2.87 -11.62 20.68
CA ARG A 87 -3.18 -12.08 19.33
C ARG A 87 -1.97 -11.84 18.43
N ALA A 88 -1.62 -12.86 17.65
CA ALA A 88 -0.59 -12.72 16.63
C ALA A 88 -1.01 -11.61 15.65
N PRO A 89 -0.06 -10.79 15.18
CA PRO A 89 -0.36 -9.82 14.15
C PRO A 89 -0.92 -10.53 12.92
N VAL A 90 -1.89 -9.90 12.27
CA VAL A 90 -2.43 -10.43 11.04
C VAL A 90 -1.35 -10.34 9.98
N ARG A 91 -1.00 -11.47 9.37
CA ARG A 91 0.05 -11.55 8.36
C ARG A 91 -0.52 -11.98 7.02
N VAL A 92 -0.13 -11.26 5.97
CA VAL A 92 -0.44 -11.59 4.59
C VAL A 92 0.86 -11.78 3.82
N ASP A 93 1.12 -13.01 3.40
CA ASP A 93 2.31 -13.33 2.60
C ASP A 93 2.15 -12.84 1.15
N LEU A 94 3.14 -12.11 0.66
CA LEU A 94 3.22 -11.63 -0.71
C LEU A 94 4.04 -12.61 -1.54
N LYS A 95 3.45 -13.09 -2.64
CA LYS A 95 4.04 -14.14 -3.48
C LYS A 95 4.71 -13.51 -4.70
N PRO A 96 6.00 -13.75 -4.93
CA PRO A 96 6.67 -13.33 -6.15
C PRO A 96 5.90 -13.80 -7.38
N LEU A 97 5.96 -13.00 -8.45
CA LEU A 97 5.27 -13.32 -9.69
C LEU A 97 5.78 -14.67 -10.25
N SER A 98 4.85 -15.59 -10.52
CA SER A 98 5.19 -16.88 -11.10
C SER A 98 4.95 -16.87 -12.61
N PHE A 99 5.71 -17.68 -13.35
CA PHE A 99 5.50 -17.90 -14.78
C PHE A 99 5.14 -19.35 -15.10
N ALA A 100 4.81 -20.14 -14.07
CA ALA A 100 4.28 -21.48 -14.24
C ALA A 100 2.89 -21.44 -14.91
N PRO A 101 2.49 -22.47 -15.66
CA PRO A 101 1.17 -22.54 -16.29
C PRO A 101 0.04 -22.28 -15.27
N GLY A 102 -0.89 -21.38 -15.61
CA GLY A 102 -2.04 -21.02 -14.76
C GLY A 102 -1.77 -19.92 -13.73
N SER A 103 -0.52 -19.44 -13.60
CA SER A 103 -0.21 -18.26 -12.78
C SER A 103 -0.63 -16.95 -13.45
N LYS A 104 -0.86 -15.91 -12.65
CA LYS A 104 -1.16 -14.56 -13.14
C LYS A 104 0.00 -13.97 -13.92
N GLY A 105 1.24 -14.25 -13.49
CA GLY A 105 2.42 -13.79 -14.22
C GLY A 105 2.59 -14.46 -15.59
N ALA A 106 2.27 -15.75 -15.71
CA ALA A 106 2.23 -16.42 -17.01
C ALA A 106 1.13 -15.83 -17.92
N ASP A 107 -0.06 -15.55 -17.39
CA ASP A 107 -1.14 -14.89 -18.15
C ASP A 107 -0.68 -13.51 -18.64
N LEU A 108 -0.19 -12.63 -17.75
CA LEU A 108 0.32 -11.31 -18.12
C LEU A 108 1.45 -11.39 -19.15
N GLY A 109 2.46 -12.22 -18.88
CA GLY A 109 3.62 -12.38 -19.76
C GLY A 109 3.23 -12.84 -21.16
N SER A 110 2.29 -13.79 -21.26
CA SER A 110 1.77 -14.27 -22.55
C SER A 110 1.06 -13.18 -23.33
N ARG A 111 0.26 -12.33 -22.67
CA ARG A 111 -0.46 -11.20 -23.28
C ARG A 111 0.50 -10.12 -23.76
N LEU A 112 1.49 -9.76 -22.95
CA LEU A 112 2.53 -8.83 -23.34
C LEU A 112 3.34 -9.36 -24.53
N SER A 113 3.63 -10.66 -24.57
CA SER A 113 4.30 -11.30 -25.72
C SER A 113 3.43 -11.27 -26.98
N ALA A 114 2.12 -11.52 -26.85
CA ALA A 114 1.17 -11.43 -27.95
C ALA A 114 1.07 -10.00 -28.51
N TYR A 115 1.04 -8.99 -27.63
CA TYR A 115 1.06 -7.58 -28.02
C TYR A 115 2.30 -7.22 -28.84
N VAL A 116 3.48 -7.58 -28.32
CA VAL A 116 4.77 -7.35 -28.99
C VAL A 116 4.79 -8.02 -30.37
N ALA A 117 4.27 -9.25 -30.49
CA ALA A 117 4.19 -9.96 -31.76
C ALA A 117 3.22 -9.30 -32.75
N PHE A 118 2.06 -8.83 -32.28
CA PHE A 118 1.05 -8.18 -33.11
C PHE A 118 1.53 -6.86 -33.71
N HIS A 119 2.24 -6.04 -32.93
CA HIS A 119 2.77 -4.75 -33.38
C HIS A 119 4.07 -4.87 -34.19
N GLY A 120 4.51 -6.09 -34.49
CA GLY A 120 5.71 -6.34 -35.30
C GLY A 120 6.98 -5.82 -34.64
N VAL A 121 6.99 -5.65 -33.32
CA VAL A 121 8.17 -5.13 -32.63
C VAL A 121 9.24 -6.21 -32.65
N GLU A 122 10.41 -5.87 -33.18
CA GLU A 122 11.47 -6.82 -33.42
C GLU A 122 11.88 -7.51 -32.11
N LYS A 123 11.64 -8.83 -32.00
CA LYS A 123 12.05 -9.63 -30.83
C LYS A 123 13.59 -9.67 -30.68
N SER A 124 14.33 -9.38 -31.75
CA SER A 124 15.80 -9.30 -31.72
C SER A 124 16.30 -8.31 -30.67
N ALA A 125 15.55 -7.22 -30.45
CA ALA A 125 15.86 -6.16 -29.51
C ALA A 125 15.91 -6.59 -28.03
N LEU A 126 15.39 -7.80 -27.69
CA LEU A 126 15.53 -8.39 -26.35
C LEU A 126 17.00 -8.62 -25.92
N LEU A 127 17.91 -8.79 -26.88
CA LEU A 127 19.33 -9.01 -26.57
C LEU A 127 20.18 -7.75 -26.74
N THR A 128 19.63 -6.68 -27.33
CA THR A 128 20.36 -5.45 -27.63
C THR A 128 19.84 -4.26 -26.83
N GLY A 129 19.09 -4.49 -25.75
CA GLY A 129 18.56 -3.41 -24.90
C GLY A 129 17.48 -2.55 -25.57
N GLY A 130 16.63 -3.15 -26.41
CA GLY A 130 15.50 -2.44 -27.03
C GLY A 130 14.62 -1.72 -26.01
N ASN A 131 14.12 -0.53 -26.38
CA ASN A 131 13.30 0.29 -25.49
C ASN A 131 11.86 -0.24 -25.35
N ARG A 132 11.70 -1.39 -24.69
CA ARG A 132 10.41 -2.02 -24.40
C ARG A 132 9.49 -1.13 -23.57
N GLU A 133 10.06 -0.22 -22.78
CA GLU A 133 9.30 0.76 -22.02
C GLU A 133 8.46 1.66 -22.94
N LYS A 134 8.95 2.01 -24.14
CA LYS A 134 8.18 2.79 -25.14
C LYS A 134 7.02 1.99 -25.74
N ASP A 135 7.25 0.70 -26.05
CA ASP A 135 6.20 -0.17 -26.57
C ASP A 135 5.07 -0.34 -25.56
N PHE A 136 5.43 -0.62 -24.29
CA PHE A 136 4.44 -0.77 -23.24
C PHE A 136 3.85 0.58 -22.79
N ALA A 137 4.54 1.70 -22.95
CA ALA A 137 3.94 3.01 -22.74
C ALA A 137 2.82 3.27 -23.77
N ARG A 138 3.00 2.84 -25.03
CA ARG A 138 1.94 2.86 -26.03
C ARG A 138 0.78 1.95 -25.64
N LEU A 139 1.07 0.71 -25.20
CA LEU A 139 0.04 -0.20 -24.67
C LEU A 139 -0.77 0.47 -23.56
N ILE A 140 -0.11 1.08 -22.57
CA ILE A 140 -0.81 1.77 -21.49
C ILE A 140 -1.65 2.93 -22.01
N GLN A 141 -1.20 3.69 -23.01
CA GLN A 141 -2.00 4.75 -23.63
C GLN A 141 -3.22 4.23 -24.39
N GLU A 142 -3.11 3.06 -25.05
CA GLU A 142 -4.21 2.40 -25.75
C GLU A 142 -5.23 1.80 -24.76
N VAL A 143 -4.74 1.32 -23.62
CA VAL A 143 -5.52 0.68 -22.56
C VAL A 143 -6.20 1.69 -21.63
N MET A 144 -5.50 2.77 -21.28
CA MET A 144 -6.00 3.82 -20.40
C MET A 144 -7.01 4.65 -21.17
N PRO A 145 -8.29 4.64 -20.78
CA PRO A 145 -9.24 5.55 -21.39
C PRO A 145 -8.77 6.98 -21.10
N THR A 146 -8.84 7.87 -22.07
CA THR A 146 -8.82 9.30 -21.80
C THR A 146 -9.91 9.54 -20.75
N VAL A 147 -9.48 9.98 -19.57
CA VAL A 147 -10.19 10.31 -18.32
C VAL A 147 -11.68 10.69 -18.46
N GLN A 148 -12.07 11.27 -19.60
CA GLN A 148 -13.43 11.62 -19.97
C GLN A 148 -14.41 10.44 -20.14
N THR A 149 -13.94 9.21 -20.40
CA THR A 149 -14.82 8.05 -20.67
C THR A 149 -15.11 7.18 -19.44
N MET A 150 -14.53 7.49 -18.28
CA MET A 150 -14.66 6.67 -17.06
C MET A 150 -16.04 6.78 -16.37
N THR A 151 -16.93 7.67 -16.81
CA THR A 151 -18.26 7.83 -16.19
C THR A 151 -19.27 6.76 -16.61
N ARG A 152 -19.00 5.97 -17.67
CA ARG A 152 -19.84 4.83 -18.09
C ARG A 152 -19.01 3.73 -18.76
N PRO A 153 -18.66 2.64 -18.06
CA PRO A 153 -17.84 1.55 -18.60
C PRO A 153 -18.65 0.56 -19.46
N THR A 154 -19.61 1.02 -20.26
CA THR A 154 -20.51 0.12 -21.02
C THR A 154 -19.87 -0.54 -22.24
N VAL A 155 -18.68 -0.10 -22.67
CA VAL A 155 -17.94 -0.77 -23.74
C VAL A 155 -16.58 -1.18 -23.20
N LEU A 156 -16.35 -2.50 -23.12
CA LEU A 156 -15.03 -3.07 -22.89
C LEU A 156 -14.10 -2.56 -24.00
N GLY A 157 -13.31 -1.55 -23.66
CA GLY A 157 -12.34 -0.99 -24.58
C GLY A 157 -11.27 -2.00 -24.98
N PRO A 158 -10.43 -1.67 -25.98
CA PRO A 158 -9.33 -2.52 -26.44
C PRO A 158 -8.42 -3.00 -25.30
N GLY A 159 -8.37 -2.27 -24.18
CA GLY A 159 -7.63 -2.70 -23.00
C GLY A 159 -8.01 -4.09 -22.46
N PHE A 160 -9.30 -4.46 -22.49
CA PHE A 160 -9.72 -5.80 -22.03
C PHE A 160 -9.25 -6.92 -22.94
N ASP A 161 -9.22 -6.70 -24.25
CA ASP A 161 -8.66 -7.66 -25.19
C ASP A 161 -7.13 -7.79 -25.00
N LEU A 162 -6.46 -6.68 -24.72
CA LEU A 162 -5.02 -6.61 -24.60
C LEU A 162 -4.49 -7.20 -23.28
N LEU A 163 -5.02 -6.76 -22.14
CA LEU A 163 -4.55 -7.17 -20.80
C LEU A 163 -5.42 -8.26 -20.15
N GLY A 164 -6.61 -8.52 -20.69
CA GLY A 164 -7.57 -9.38 -20.02
C GLY A 164 -8.25 -8.68 -18.85
N LYS A 165 -9.37 -9.25 -18.42
CA LYS A 165 -10.22 -8.69 -17.37
C LYS A 165 -9.48 -8.44 -16.07
N GLU A 166 -8.72 -9.41 -15.57
CA GLU A 166 -8.09 -9.32 -14.25
C GLU A 166 -7.08 -8.18 -14.18
N TRP A 167 -6.15 -8.13 -15.14
CA TRP A 167 -5.13 -7.09 -15.18
C TRP A 167 -5.70 -5.71 -15.51
N MET A 168 -6.75 -5.62 -16.33
CA MET A 168 -7.42 -4.34 -16.57
C MET A 168 -7.97 -3.70 -15.30
N VAL A 169 -8.61 -4.50 -14.45
CA VAL A 169 -9.14 -4.03 -13.17
C VAL A 169 -8.01 -3.57 -12.27
N LEU A 170 -6.92 -4.33 -12.23
CA LEU A 170 -5.74 -3.96 -11.44
C LEU A 170 -5.10 -2.66 -11.93
N VAL A 171 -4.94 -2.48 -13.24
CA VAL A 171 -4.42 -1.23 -13.83
C VAL A 171 -5.32 -0.05 -13.49
N PHE A 172 -6.63 -0.23 -13.62
CA PHE A 172 -7.60 0.79 -13.27
C PHE A 172 -7.57 1.14 -11.77
N GLN A 173 -7.46 0.14 -10.90
CA GLN A 173 -7.36 0.36 -9.46
C GLN A 173 -6.06 1.07 -9.10
N MET A 174 -4.93 0.69 -9.68
CA MET A 174 -3.66 1.42 -9.52
C MET A 174 -3.82 2.88 -9.98
N PHE A 175 -4.52 3.11 -11.09
CA PHE A 175 -4.78 4.44 -11.62
C PHE A 175 -5.64 5.29 -10.65
N ASN A 176 -6.71 4.76 -10.08
CA ASN A 176 -7.53 5.54 -9.13
C ASN A 176 -6.83 5.82 -7.80
N HIS A 177 -5.79 5.05 -7.49
CA HIS A 177 -5.14 5.08 -6.20
C HIS A 177 -3.80 5.81 -6.17
N TYR A 178 -3.29 6.31 -7.30
CA TYR A 178 -2.13 7.20 -7.28
C TYR A 178 -2.55 8.63 -6.90
N GLU A 179 -2.34 8.98 -5.64
CA GLU A 179 -2.58 10.35 -5.15
C GLU A 179 -1.32 11.23 -5.22
N SER A 180 -0.16 10.60 -5.38
CA SER A 180 1.16 11.23 -5.24
C SER A 180 2.12 10.72 -6.32
N LEU A 181 3.29 11.36 -6.41
CA LEU A 181 4.35 11.00 -7.35
C LEU A 181 4.74 9.54 -7.13
N LEU A 182 4.35 8.72 -8.10
CA LEU A 182 4.68 7.31 -8.15
C LEU A 182 6.12 7.17 -8.63
N GLU A 183 6.91 6.35 -7.94
CA GLU A 183 8.32 6.11 -8.28
C GLU A 183 8.56 4.70 -8.83
N LYS A 184 7.81 3.72 -8.33
CA LYS A 184 7.96 2.32 -8.75
C LYS A 184 6.65 1.58 -8.57
N ILE A 185 6.32 0.75 -9.55
CA ILE A 185 5.29 -0.28 -9.44
C ILE A 185 6.04 -1.61 -9.44
N GLU A 186 5.63 -2.53 -8.56
CA GLU A 186 6.09 -3.92 -8.59
C GLU A 186 4.86 -4.81 -8.65
N LEU A 187 4.86 -5.75 -9.60
CA LEU A 187 3.77 -6.68 -9.85
C LEU A 187 4.14 -8.03 -9.23
N MET A 188 3.22 -8.59 -8.46
CA MET A 188 3.36 -9.86 -7.75
C MET A 188 2.17 -10.77 -8.06
N GLU A 189 2.23 -12.04 -7.64
CA GLU A 189 1.19 -13.03 -7.95
C GLU A 189 -0.15 -12.72 -7.25
N ASN A 190 -0.07 -12.23 -6.01
CA ASN A 190 -1.24 -11.85 -5.21
C ASN A 190 -1.23 -10.38 -4.77
N ALA A 191 -0.30 -9.58 -5.27
CA ALA A 191 -0.15 -8.21 -4.83
C ALA A 191 0.40 -7.26 -5.90
N ILE A 192 0.23 -5.98 -5.64
CA ILE A 192 0.82 -4.87 -6.38
C ILE A 192 1.39 -3.92 -5.34
N ILE A 193 2.65 -3.53 -5.51
CA ILE A 193 3.30 -2.57 -4.62
C ILE A 193 3.50 -1.27 -5.40
N MET A 194 2.98 -0.18 -4.86
CA MET A 194 3.17 1.17 -5.39
C MET A 194 4.04 1.96 -4.41
N ASN A 195 5.28 2.24 -4.80
CA ASN A 195 6.15 3.11 -4.03
C ASN A 195 5.87 4.56 -4.41
N HIS A 196 5.40 5.33 -3.44
CA HIS A 196 5.15 6.74 -3.58
C HIS A 196 6.31 7.52 -2.98
N GLU A 197 6.82 8.47 -3.76
CA GLU A 197 7.62 9.53 -3.16
C GLU A 197 6.69 10.28 -2.22
N SER A 198 7.12 10.39 -0.96
CA SER A 198 6.46 11.29 -0.02
C SER A 198 6.75 12.68 -0.55
N SER A 199 5.90 13.15 -1.47
CA SER A 199 6.06 14.44 -2.11
C SER A 199 6.34 15.40 -0.98
N LYS A 200 7.50 16.06 -1.02
CA LYS A 200 7.69 17.26 -0.22
C LYS A 200 6.44 18.02 -0.58
N HIS A 201 5.51 18.21 0.35
CA HIS A 201 4.60 19.31 0.13
C HIS A 201 5.58 20.45 -0.07
N GLN A 202 5.64 20.96 -1.30
CA GLN A 202 5.55 22.39 -1.43
C GLN A 202 4.37 22.72 -0.52
N MET A 203 4.67 22.98 0.76
CA MET A 203 4.03 24.07 1.42
C MET A 203 4.27 25.17 0.42
N TYR A 204 3.35 25.32 -0.54
CA TYR A 204 3.16 26.58 -1.20
C TYR A 204 3.16 27.51 -0.01
N PRO A 205 4.18 28.38 0.15
CA PRO A 205 4.07 29.41 1.14
C PRO A 205 2.74 30.04 0.77
N PHE A 206 1.74 29.88 1.64
CA PHE A 206 0.56 30.71 1.53
C PHE A 206 1.17 32.10 1.53
N LEU A 207 1.23 32.72 0.36
CA LEU A 207 1.57 34.13 0.24
C LEU A 207 0.66 34.75 1.28
N PRO A 208 1.21 35.33 2.38
CA PRO A 208 0.38 35.89 3.43
C PRO A 208 -0.55 36.84 2.69
N GLY A 209 -1.84 36.47 2.68
CA GLY A 209 -2.80 37.14 1.84
C GLY A 209 -2.69 38.61 2.13
N ASN A 210 -2.56 39.41 1.06
CA ASN A 210 -2.90 40.82 1.09
C ASN A 210 -4.26 40.90 1.77
N THR A 211 -4.22 41.20 3.06
CA THR A 211 -5.38 41.47 3.84
C THR A 211 -5.77 42.83 3.32
N MET A 212 -6.72 42.87 2.38
CA MET A 212 -7.38 44.11 2.07
C MET A 212 -8.06 44.53 3.37
N ILE A 213 -7.40 45.46 4.08
CA ILE A 213 -7.94 46.18 5.21
C ILE A 213 -9.16 46.92 4.67
N ALA A 214 -10.34 46.33 4.84
CA ALA A 214 -11.57 47.11 4.79
C ALA A 214 -11.50 48.13 5.95
N PRO A 215 -11.82 49.40 5.72
CA PRO A 215 -11.86 50.39 6.79
C PRO A 215 -12.85 49.95 7.87
N PRO A 216 -12.55 50.20 9.16
CA PRO A 216 -13.40 49.75 10.26
C PRO A 216 -14.75 50.47 10.20
N VAL A 217 -15.83 49.69 10.03
CA VAL A 217 -17.18 50.13 10.35
C VAL A 217 -17.36 49.93 11.85
N SER A 218 -17.28 51.03 12.59
CA SER A 218 -17.59 51.09 14.02
C SER A 218 -19.07 50.80 14.24
N MET A 219 -19.37 49.73 14.99
CA MET A 219 -20.66 49.55 15.65
C MET A 219 -20.43 49.41 17.16
N PRO A 220 -21.13 50.17 18.01
CA PRO A 220 -20.98 50.08 19.45
C PRO A 220 -21.75 48.86 19.97
N SER A 221 -21.04 47.93 20.63
CA SER A 221 -21.64 46.86 21.42
C SER A 221 -21.67 47.29 22.89
N LEU A 222 -22.88 47.57 23.37
CA LEU A 222 -23.25 47.51 24.78
C LEU A 222 -23.37 46.04 25.14
N PHE A 223 -22.61 45.56 26.13
CA PHE A 223 -23.04 44.69 27.23
C PHE A 223 -21.79 44.24 28.00
N SER A 224 -21.55 44.92 29.12
CA SER A 224 -20.70 44.46 30.21
C SER A 224 -21.40 43.32 30.95
N THR A 225 -20.67 42.26 31.27
CA THR A 225 -20.97 41.47 32.47
C THR A 225 -19.66 40.94 33.03
N GLU A 226 -19.27 41.53 34.15
CA GLU A 226 -18.17 41.11 35.02
C GLU A 226 -18.53 39.80 35.72
N PHE A 227 -17.56 38.90 35.90
CA PHE A 227 -17.55 37.98 37.04
C PHE A 227 -16.13 37.83 37.59
N PRO A 228 -15.99 37.60 38.92
CA PRO A 228 -14.82 37.97 39.69
C PRO A 228 -13.79 36.86 39.82
N SER A 229 -12.54 37.29 39.89
CA SER A 229 -11.34 36.56 40.28
C SER A 229 -11.24 36.34 41.79
N VAL A 230 -10.78 35.16 42.21
CA VAL A 230 -10.29 34.85 43.58
C VAL A 230 -9.00 34.00 43.45
N PRO A 231 -8.03 34.12 44.39
CA PRO A 231 -6.60 34.06 44.04
C PRO A 231 -5.88 32.78 44.48
N GLY A 232 -4.76 32.54 43.77
CA GLY A 232 -3.44 32.08 44.19
C GLY A 232 -3.25 31.07 45.32
N GLU A 233 -2.45 30.03 45.04
CA GLU A 233 -1.46 29.52 46.00
C GLU A 233 -0.32 28.75 45.29
N THR A 234 0.77 28.64 46.02
CA THR A 234 2.18 28.67 45.60
C THR A 234 2.85 27.31 45.39
N LEU A 235 3.90 27.35 44.54
CA LEU A 235 5.18 26.62 44.59
C LEU A 235 5.29 25.37 45.49
N SER A 236 5.69 24.24 44.90
CA SER A 236 6.83 23.44 45.40
C SER A 236 7.42 22.58 44.29
N GLN A 237 8.71 22.82 44.01
CA GLN A 237 9.58 22.01 43.18
C GLN A 237 10.05 20.79 43.99
N ALA A 238 9.92 19.61 43.41
CA ALA A 238 10.71 18.45 43.79
C ALA A 238 11.05 17.65 42.53
N THR A 239 12.32 17.70 42.14
CA THR A 239 12.95 16.79 41.18
C THR A 239 13.08 15.40 41.78
N PRO A 240 12.88 14.33 40.99
CA PRO A 240 13.71 13.16 41.17
C PRO A 240 14.41 12.73 39.87
N GLU A 241 15.56 12.12 40.11
CA GLU A 241 16.60 11.73 39.18
C GLU A 241 16.14 10.74 38.11
N ALA A 242 16.64 10.96 36.89
CA ALA A 242 16.46 10.09 35.75
C ALA A 242 17.31 8.82 35.89
N ASN A 243 16.68 7.71 36.25
CA ASN A 243 17.23 6.37 35.95
C ASN A 243 16.79 5.98 34.54
N HIS A 244 17.68 6.18 33.57
CA HIS A 244 17.54 5.64 32.22
C HIS A 244 17.71 4.13 32.24
N ILE A 245 16.61 3.38 32.18
CA ILE A 245 16.60 1.97 31.76
C ILE A 245 16.39 1.97 30.24
N PRO A 246 17.28 1.36 29.42
CA PRO A 246 17.05 1.26 28.00
C PRO A 246 15.91 0.28 27.72
N VAL A 247 14.86 0.77 27.07
CA VAL A 247 13.81 -0.06 26.47
C VAL A 247 14.43 -0.84 25.32
N LEU A 248 14.72 -2.13 25.56
CA LEU A 248 15.10 -3.08 24.52
C LEU A 248 13.87 -3.41 23.68
N HIS A 249 13.77 -2.78 22.52
CA HIS A 249 12.87 -3.20 21.45
C HIS A 249 13.31 -4.60 21.00
N LEU A 250 12.63 -5.66 21.46
CA LEU A 250 12.81 -6.99 20.88
C LEU A 250 12.27 -6.95 19.45
N THR A 251 13.14 -7.21 18.49
CA THR A 251 12.77 -7.35 17.09
C THR A 251 12.25 -8.76 16.85
N TRP A 252 11.15 -8.88 16.10
CA TRP A 252 10.50 -10.13 15.66
C TRP A 252 11.48 -11.18 15.09
N ALA A 253 12.65 -10.75 14.61
CA ALA A 253 13.74 -11.60 14.18
C ALA A 253 14.26 -12.57 15.27
N GLN A 254 14.17 -12.21 16.55
CA GLN A 254 14.62 -13.07 17.67
C GLN A 254 13.67 -14.24 17.97
N GLU A 255 12.38 -14.13 17.60
CA GLU A 255 11.39 -15.18 17.88
C GLU A 255 11.45 -16.33 16.85
N GLN A 256 11.92 -16.04 15.63
CA GLN A 256 12.10 -17.06 14.58
C GLN A 256 13.30 -17.99 14.78
N GLN A 257 14.28 -17.61 15.61
CA GLN A 257 15.46 -18.48 15.86
C GLN A 257 15.11 -19.71 16.71
N LYS A 258 14.03 -19.67 17.52
CA LYS A 258 13.63 -20.81 18.37
C LYS A 258 12.92 -21.95 17.64
N THR A 259 12.41 -21.72 16.43
CA THR A 259 11.59 -22.72 15.70
C THR A 259 12.34 -23.43 14.57
N LYS A 260 13.58 -23.03 14.25
CA LYS A 260 14.33 -23.58 13.10
C LYS A 260 15.34 -24.69 13.42
N GLU A 261 15.56 -25.00 14.69
CA GLU A 261 16.57 -26.00 15.13
C GLU A 261 16.12 -27.47 15.04
N LYS A 262 15.01 -27.77 14.36
CA LYS A 262 14.46 -29.13 14.35
C LYS A 262 13.96 -29.58 12.98
N GLN A 263 14.77 -29.45 11.93
CA GLN A 263 14.64 -30.25 10.70
C GLN A 263 15.83 -30.03 9.74
N GLU A 264 16.93 -30.73 9.99
CA GLU A 264 17.91 -31.05 8.95
C GLU A 264 18.32 -32.51 9.12
N THR A 265 18.02 -33.36 8.15
CA THR A 265 18.89 -34.45 7.68
C THR A 265 18.25 -35.14 6.46
N VAL A 266 19.15 -35.65 5.62
CA VAL A 266 18.95 -36.54 4.45
C VAL A 266 18.88 -35.83 3.08
N SER A 267 20.03 -35.76 2.43
CA SER A 267 20.18 -35.87 0.96
C SER A 267 20.21 -37.36 0.55
N PRO A 268 20.01 -37.72 -0.75
CA PRO A 268 21.21 -37.95 -1.57
C PRO A 268 21.10 -37.68 -3.09
N THR A 269 22.26 -37.28 -3.64
CA THR A 269 22.87 -37.53 -4.97
C THR A 269 22.05 -37.74 -6.25
N SER A 270 22.38 -36.94 -7.28
CA SER A 270 22.74 -37.47 -8.62
C SER A 270 23.65 -36.50 -9.38
N ALA A 271 24.83 -36.97 -9.80
CA ALA A 271 25.81 -36.24 -10.60
C ALA A 271 25.58 -36.49 -12.09
N SER A 272 25.38 -35.44 -12.90
CA SER A 272 25.49 -35.51 -14.38
C SER A 272 25.57 -34.16 -15.13
N TRP A 273 25.75 -33.00 -14.45
CA TRP A 273 25.70 -31.68 -15.14
C TRP A 273 26.95 -30.80 -14.97
N LYS A 274 27.99 -31.28 -14.27
CA LYS A 274 29.20 -30.48 -14.01
C LYS A 274 30.02 -30.16 -15.26
N GLU A 275 29.90 -30.91 -16.34
CA GLU A 275 30.63 -30.62 -17.60
C GLU A 275 29.97 -29.53 -18.46
N VAL A 276 28.63 -29.37 -18.39
CA VAL A 276 27.91 -28.33 -19.15
C VAL A 276 28.14 -26.94 -18.54
N LEU A 277 28.31 -26.86 -17.22
CA LEU A 277 28.57 -25.61 -16.49
C LEU A 277 30.01 -25.09 -16.63
N SER A 278 30.93 -25.83 -17.26
CA SER A 278 32.26 -25.30 -17.61
C SER A 278 32.23 -24.24 -18.72
N SER A 279 31.08 -24.05 -19.38
CA SER A 279 30.85 -23.04 -20.40
C SER A 279 30.53 -21.63 -19.88
N LYS A 280 30.44 -21.45 -18.55
CA LYS A 280 30.14 -20.16 -17.89
C LYS A 280 31.07 -19.03 -18.34
N SER A 281 32.33 -19.37 -18.62
CA SER A 281 33.35 -18.42 -19.10
C SER A 281 32.99 -17.76 -20.44
N LYS A 282 32.25 -18.41 -21.34
CA LYS A 282 31.87 -17.81 -22.62
C LYS A 282 30.71 -16.84 -22.49
N LEU A 283 29.80 -17.07 -21.55
CA LEU A 283 28.70 -16.15 -21.26
C LEU A 283 29.23 -14.90 -20.54
N ASP A 284 30.14 -15.08 -19.59
CA ASP A 284 30.77 -13.98 -18.86
C ASP A 284 31.57 -13.06 -19.81
N ILE A 285 32.26 -13.61 -20.82
CA ILE A 285 32.96 -12.83 -21.85
C ILE A 285 31.98 -12.02 -22.72
N LEU A 286 30.81 -12.57 -23.07
CA LEU A 286 29.81 -11.87 -23.88
C LEU A 286 29.11 -10.76 -23.08
N VAL A 287 28.83 -11.00 -21.80
CA VAL A 287 28.27 -10.01 -20.88
C VAL A 287 29.25 -8.85 -20.67
N GLN A 288 30.54 -9.16 -20.46
CA GLN A 288 31.59 -8.16 -20.31
C GLN A 288 31.73 -7.30 -21.58
N LYS A 289 31.74 -7.94 -22.76
CA LYS A 289 31.85 -7.24 -24.05
C LYS A 289 30.64 -6.34 -24.34
N HIS A 290 29.44 -6.74 -23.91
CA HIS A 290 28.25 -5.90 -24.04
C HIS A 290 28.30 -4.68 -23.11
N LYS A 291 28.82 -4.86 -21.89
CA LYS A 291 29.00 -3.76 -20.94
C LYS A 291 30.00 -2.72 -21.47
N GLU A 292 31.10 -3.17 -22.05
CA GLU A 292 32.10 -2.30 -22.70
C GLU A 292 31.53 -1.52 -23.90
N LEU A 293 30.62 -2.12 -24.68
CA LEU A 293 29.95 -1.45 -25.80
C LEU A 293 28.98 -0.36 -25.35
N GLN A 294 28.24 -0.59 -24.26
CA GLN A 294 27.37 0.43 -23.66
C GLN A 294 28.16 1.62 -23.11
N GLU A 295 29.28 1.34 -22.44
CA GLU A 295 30.17 2.40 -21.92
C GLU A 295 30.83 3.22 -23.05
N GLN A 296 31.02 2.64 -24.23
CA GLN A 296 31.49 3.36 -25.43
C GLN A 296 30.42 4.21 -26.09
N GLU A 297 29.16 3.74 -26.11
CA GLU A 297 28.03 4.47 -26.70
C GLU A 297 27.63 5.69 -25.85
N GLU A 298 27.77 5.58 -24.52
CA GLU A 298 27.52 6.67 -23.56
C GLU A 298 28.62 7.73 -23.56
N GLN A 299 29.83 7.40 -24.07
CA GLN A 299 30.96 8.33 -24.20
C GLN A 299 30.99 9.08 -25.54
N LEU A 300 30.05 8.83 -26.47
CA LEU A 300 29.94 9.65 -27.67
C LEU A 300 29.21 10.96 -27.34
N PRO A 301 29.88 12.13 -27.43
CA PRO A 301 29.21 13.40 -27.20
C PRO A 301 28.19 13.66 -28.32
N GLU A 302 26.93 13.86 -27.95
CA GLU A 302 25.86 14.34 -28.82
C GLU A 302 26.32 15.63 -29.51
N LYS A 303 26.66 15.52 -30.79
CA LYS A 303 27.00 16.65 -31.64
C LYS A 303 25.68 17.29 -32.09
N THR A 304 25.18 18.22 -31.28
CA THR A 304 23.97 18.98 -31.58
C THR A 304 24.23 19.93 -32.75
N GLU A 305 23.59 19.67 -33.90
CA GLU A 305 23.50 20.61 -35.02
C GLU A 305 22.56 21.76 -34.63
N SER A 306 23.13 22.94 -34.34
CA SER A 306 22.39 24.20 -34.26
C SER A 306 22.31 24.81 -35.67
N ALA A 307 21.17 24.64 -36.33
CA ALA A 307 20.83 25.39 -37.52
C ALA A 307 20.52 26.85 -37.13
N THR A 308 21.28 27.76 -37.72
CA THR A 308 21.14 29.21 -37.66
C THR A 308 19.91 29.67 -38.45
N THR A 309 18.97 30.36 -37.80
CA THR A 309 18.00 31.24 -38.47
C THR A 309 18.39 32.69 -38.20
N ASP A 310 18.80 33.37 -39.26
CA ASP A 310 19.05 34.81 -39.28
C ASP A 310 17.74 35.58 -39.02
N GLU A 311 17.71 36.38 -37.95
CA GLU A 311 16.67 37.38 -37.69
C GLU A 311 17.11 38.74 -38.25
N GLU A 312 16.36 39.20 -39.24
CA GLU A 312 16.48 40.50 -39.87
C GLU A 312 15.87 41.59 -38.97
N VAL A 313 16.71 42.51 -38.50
CA VAL A 313 16.34 43.67 -37.69
C VAL A 313 15.66 44.72 -38.57
N ALA A 314 14.33 44.80 -38.52
CA ALA A 314 13.57 45.92 -39.05
C ALA A 314 13.10 46.84 -37.91
N HIS A 315 13.75 47.99 -37.79
CA HIS A 315 13.28 49.12 -36.96
C HIS A 315 12.00 49.71 -37.55
N SER A 316 10.85 49.42 -36.95
CA SER A 316 9.59 50.14 -37.23
C SER A 316 9.33 51.20 -36.16
N TYR A 317 9.57 52.45 -36.52
CA TYR A 317 9.19 53.63 -35.75
C TYR A 317 7.66 53.82 -35.73
N GLY A 318 7.11 54.06 -34.53
CA GLY A 318 5.95 54.92 -34.28
C GLY A 318 4.61 54.51 -34.90
N SER A 319 3.82 53.71 -34.16
CA SER A 319 2.35 53.71 -34.33
C SER A 319 1.68 54.46 -33.17
N PRO A 320 0.65 55.27 -33.46
CA PRO A 320 -0.01 56.11 -32.47
C PRO A 320 -0.80 55.26 -31.46
N VAL A 321 -0.65 55.61 -30.18
CA VAL A 321 -1.44 55.07 -29.07
C VAL A 321 -2.91 55.40 -29.32
N THR A 322 -3.67 54.41 -29.78
CA THR A 322 -5.13 54.48 -29.80
C THR A 322 -5.63 54.01 -28.43
N PRO A 323 -6.50 54.79 -27.74
CA PRO A 323 -7.06 54.37 -26.47
C PRO A 323 -7.88 53.08 -26.66
N PRO A 324 -7.82 52.12 -25.72
CA PRO A 324 -8.55 50.87 -25.83
C PRO A 324 -10.05 51.16 -25.97
N THR A 325 -10.65 50.62 -27.03
CA THR A 325 -12.08 50.74 -27.29
C THR A 325 -12.84 49.99 -26.19
N VAL A 326 -13.99 50.51 -25.76
CA VAL A 326 -14.84 49.96 -24.67
C VAL A 326 -15.09 48.44 -24.81
N THR A 327 -15.06 47.91 -26.03
CA THR A 327 -15.18 46.48 -26.36
C THR A 327 -14.03 45.61 -25.83
N GLN A 328 -12.81 46.13 -25.71
CA GLN A 328 -11.66 45.40 -25.14
C GLN A 328 -11.75 45.31 -23.61
N MET A 329 -12.37 46.29 -22.94
CA MET A 329 -12.58 46.23 -21.48
C MET A 329 -13.67 45.23 -21.08
N ALA A 330 -14.67 45.00 -21.94
CA ALA A 330 -15.72 44.00 -21.68
C ALA A 330 -15.21 42.55 -21.73
N SER A 331 -14.17 42.25 -22.53
CA SER A 331 -13.62 40.88 -22.63
C SER A 331 -12.76 40.48 -21.43
N CYS A 332 -12.14 41.42 -20.71
CA CYS A 332 -11.39 41.13 -19.50
C CYS A 332 -12.27 40.88 -18.26
N LEU A 333 -13.54 41.31 -18.27
CA LEU A 333 -14.47 41.15 -17.14
C LEU A 333 -15.25 39.84 -17.14
N LEU A 334 -15.12 39.01 -18.19
CA LEU A 334 -15.81 37.71 -18.32
C LEU A 334 -14.86 36.51 -18.30
N ALA A 335 -13.59 36.69 -17.94
CA ALA A 335 -12.67 35.57 -17.78
C ALA A 335 -13.17 34.69 -16.62
N ASP A 336 -13.60 33.46 -16.93
CA ASP A 336 -14.03 32.48 -15.93
C ASP A 336 -12.84 32.17 -15.00
N PRO A 337 -12.86 32.59 -13.71
CA PRO A 337 -11.77 32.33 -12.78
C PRO A 337 -11.53 30.84 -12.56
N HIS A 338 -12.50 29.98 -12.89
CA HIS A 338 -12.35 28.54 -12.84
C HIS A 338 -11.68 27.94 -14.08
N ALA A 339 -11.58 28.66 -15.20
CA ALA A 339 -10.93 28.14 -16.40
C ALA A 339 -9.43 27.89 -16.18
N ALA A 340 -8.73 28.81 -15.50
CA ALA A 340 -7.33 28.64 -15.14
C ALA A 340 -7.13 27.46 -14.17
N ALA A 341 -8.00 27.33 -13.15
CA ALA A 341 -7.95 26.22 -12.21
C ALA A 341 -8.23 24.86 -12.88
N ARG A 342 -9.19 24.79 -13.82
CA ARG A 342 -9.46 23.57 -14.61
C ARG A 342 -8.30 23.22 -15.54
N ALA A 343 -7.67 24.21 -16.17
CA ALA A 343 -6.50 24.01 -17.01
C ALA A 343 -5.31 23.48 -16.19
N GLN A 344 -5.04 24.08 -15.02
CA GLN A 344 -4.00 23.62 -14.10
C GLN A 344 -4.25 22.20 -13.61
N HIS A 345 -5.47 21.89 -13.16
CA HIS A 345 -5.84 20.53 -12.74
C HIS A 345 -5.70 19.52 -13.89
N THR A 346 -6.09 19.89 -15.11
CA THR A 346 -5.93 19.03 -16.30
C THR A 346 -4.47 18.77 -16.61
N ALA A 347 -3.62 19.80 -16.58
CA ALA A 347 -2.18 19.66 -16.81
C ALA A 347 -1.52 18.79 -15.73
N GLU A 348 -1.88 18.98 -14.46
CA GLU A 348 -1.39 18.15 -13.35
C GLU A 348 -1.79 16.68 -13.52
N MET A 349 -3.06 16.43 -13.88
CA MET A 349 -3.57 15.08 -14.11
C MET A 349 -2.89 14.41 -15.31
N GLN A 350 -2.63 15.16 -16.39
CA GLN A 350 -1.87 14.67 -17.55
C GLN A 350 -0.43 14.28 -17.17
N GLU A 351 0.26 15.10 -16.39
CA GLU A 351 1.63 14.79 -15.96
C GLU A 351 1.65 13.58 -15.03
N ARG A 352 0.69 13.48 -14.10
CA ARG A 352 0.59 12.30 -13.24
C ARG A 352 0.27 11.03 -14.04
N THR A 353 -0.61 11.12 -15.04
CA THR A 353 -0.93 10.00 -15.95
C THR A 353 0.31 9.56 -16.73
N LYS A 354 1.12 10.51 -17.20
CA LYS A 354 2.38 10.22 -17.90
C LYS A 354 3.38 9.52 -16.98
N MET A 355 3.52 9.97 -15.74
CA MET A 355 4.36 9.30 -14.74
C MET A 355 3.87 7.89 -14.42
N PHE A 356 2.56 7.72 -14.23
CA PHE A 356 1.94 6.41 -14.04
C PHE A 356 2.25 5.47 -15.21
N ALA A 357 2.01 5.92 -16.44
CA ALA A 357 2.26 5.14 -17.64
C ALA A 357 3.74 4.75 -17.78
N LYS A 358 4.66 5.65 -17.46
CA LYS A 358 6.10 5.39 -17.45
C LYS A 358 6.49 4.28 -16.47
N HIS A 359 6.00 4.34 -15.23
CA HIS A 359 6.36 3.35 -14.21
C HIS A 359 5.69 2.00 -14.45
N LEU A 360 4.44 2.00 -14.93
CA LEU A 360 3.75 0.78 -15.28
C LEU A 360 4.35 0.11 -16.52
N SER A 361 4.72 0.88 -17.55
CA SER A 361 5.36 0.32 -18.75
C SER A 361 6.72 -0.30 -18.45
N LYS A 362 7.50 0.31 -17.56
CA LYS A 362 8.74 -0.27 -17.02
C LYS A 362 8.48 -1.60 -16.30
N SER A 363 7.43 -1.67 -15.49
CA SER A 363 7.06 -2.90 -14.78
C SER A 363 6.63 -4.00 -15.75
N PHE A 364 5.85 -3.65 -16.78
CA PHE A 364 5.47 -4.59 -17.85
C PHE A 364 6.67 -5.08 -18.65
N ALA A 365 7.64 -4.21 -18.94
CA ALA A 365 8.89 -4.61 -19.58
C ALA A 365 9.62 -5.69 -18.75
N GLN A 366 9.74 -5.48 -17.44
CA GLN A 366 10.36 -6.46 -16.53
C GLN A 366 9.62 -7.80 -16.51
N VAL A 367 8.28 -7.77 -16.45
CA VAL A 367 7.46 -9.00 -16.51
C VAL A 367 7.64 -9.73 -17.83
N TYR A 368 7.61 -9.00 -18.96
CA TYR A 368 7.80 -9.56 -20.29
C TYR A 368 9.17 -10.24 -20.43
N GLU A 369 10.24 -9.57 -20.01
CA GLU A 369 11.60 -10.11 -20.06
C GLU A 369 11.76 -11.36 -19.19
N ALA A 370 11.20 -11.34 -17.98
CA ALA A 370 11.23 -12.49 -17.08
C ALA A 370 10.41 -13.67 -17.62
N TYR A 371 9.27 -13.40 -18.25
CA TYR A 371 8.45 -14.42 -18.92
C TYR A 371 9.18 -15.06 -20.11
N GLU A 372 9.76 -14.26 -21.01
CA GLU A 372 10.51 -14.79 -22.17
C GLU A 372 11.74 -15.60 -21.73
N ARG A 373 12.43 -15.16 -20.66
CA ARG A 373 13.51 -15.94 -20.04
C ARG A 373 13.00 -17.28 -19.51
N HIS A 374 11.87 -17.29 -18.82
CA HIS A 374 11.27 -18.52 -18.31
C HIS A 374 10.90 -19.49 -19.43
N GLN A 375 10.28 -18.99 -20.52
CA GLN A 375 9.95 -19.79 -21.69
C GLN A 375 11.21 -20.40 -22.34
N TYR A 376 12.29 -19.62 -22.43
CA TYR A 376 13.58 -20.09 -22.91
C TYR A 376 14.14 -21.22 -22.04
N GLU A 377 14.18 -21.04 -20.71
CA GLU A 377 14.69 -22.02 -19.76
C GLU A 377 13.88 -23.33 -19.77
N GLN A 378 12.55 -23.24 -19.88
CA GLN A 378 11.67 -24.40 -20.03
C GLN A 378 11.96 -25.16 -21.33
N ALA A 379 12.12 -24.45 -22.45
CA ALA A 379 12.42 -25.08 -23.74
C ALA A 379 13.76 -25.83 -23.71
N VAL A 380 14.80 -25.21 -23.13
CA VAL A 380 16.12 -25.84 -22.95
C VAL A 380 16.02 -27.06 -22.05
N SER A 381 15.29 -26.96 -20.94
CA SER A 381 15.11 -28.08 -19.99
C SER A 381 14.36 -29.27 -20.61
N ALA A 382 13.44 -28.99 -21.55
CA ALA A 382 12.72 -30.01 -22.31
C ALA A 382 13.54 -30.60 -23.49
N GLY A 383 14.80 -30.22 -23.65
CA GLY A 383 15.69 -30.73 -24.71
C GLY A 383 15.42 -30.11 -26.08
N PHE A 384 14.55 -29.10 -26.18
CA PHE A 384 14.42 -28.34 -27.40
C PHE A 384 15.65 -27.45 -27.56
N GLN A 385 16.18 -27.36 -28.78
CA GLN A 385 17.17 -26.33 -29.05
C GLN A 385 16.52 -24.98 -28.76
N PRO A 386 17.16 -24.13 -27.93
CA PRO A 386 16.65 -22.80 -27.69
C PRO A 386 16.42 -22.16 -29.05
N PRO A 387 15.28 -21.49 -29.28
CA PRO A 387 14.95 -20.96 -30.60
C PRO A 387 16.08 -20.04 -31.07
N VAL A 388 17.00 -20.60 -31.87
CA VAL A 388 18.14 -19.86 -32.42
C VAL A 388 17.54 -19.02 -33.52
N LYS A 389 17.22 -17.77 -33.14
CA LYS A 389 16.64 -16.68 -33.94
C LYS A 389 16.89 -16.83 -35.45
N LYS A 390 16.04 -17.61 -36.12
CA LYS A 390 15.70 -17.42 -37.52
C LYS A 390 14.23 -17.05 -37.56
N LEU A 391 13.92 -15.87 -37.03
CA LEU A 391 12.64 -15.20 -37.18
C LEU A 391 12.52 -14.79 -38.66
N LYS A 392 12.09 -15.73 -39.51
CA LYS A 392 11.35 -15.34 -40.71
C LYS A 392 10.05 -14.74 -40.20
N LEU A 393 9.94 -13.42 -40.30
CA LEU A 393 8.69 -12.67 -40.15
C LEU A 393 7.67 -13.28 -41.11
N ALA A 394 6.86 -14.21 -40.63
CA ALA A 394 5.58 -14.48 -41.26
C ALA A 394 4.76 -13.20 -41.04
N GLY A 395 4.57 -12.41 -42.10
CA GLY A 395 3.80 -11.19 -42.04
C GLY A 395 2.43 -11.47 -41.40
N PRO A 396 1.90 -10.54 -40.60
CA PRO A 396 0.66 -10.75 -39.86
C PRO A 396 -0.46 -11.10 -40.84
N LYS A 397 -0.90 -12.36 -40.84
CA LYS A 397 -2.19 -12.72 -41.42
C LYS A 397 -3.22 -12.05 -40.52
N LYS A 398 -3.83 -10.95 -40.99
CA LYS A 398 -5.00 -10.33 -40.37
C LYS A 398 -6.15 -11.33 -40.38
N THR A 399 -6.15 -12.27 -39.45
CA THR A 399 -7.35 -13.02 -39.10
C THR A 399 -8.18 -12.09 -38.25
N SER A 400 -9.15 -11.44 -38.89
CA SER A 400 -10.22 -10.70 -38.23
C SER A 400 -11.02 -11.67 -37.34
N SER A 401 -10.50 -11.95 -36.15
CA SER A 401 -11.24 -12.63 -35.10
C SER A 401 -12.27 -11.64 -34.57
N ALA A 402 -13.53 -11.81 -34.96
CA ALA A 402 -14.63 -11.11 -34.32
C ALA A 402 -14.74 -11.64 -32.89
N SER A 403 -14.09 -10.97 -31.94
CA SER A 403 -14.26 -11.28 -30.52
C SER A 403 -15.74 -11.09 -30.15
N PRO A 404 -16.37 -12.06 -29.46
CA PRO A 404 -17.75 -11.90 -29.02
C PRO A 404 -17.85 -10.67 -28.12
N LYS A 405 -18.82 -9.79 -28.40
CA LYS A 405 -19.15 -8.66 -27.52
C LYS A 405 -19.67 -9.23 -26.20
N ILE A 406 -18.84 -9.17 -25.17
CA ILE A 406 -19.26 -9.48 -23.80
C ILE A 406 -19.85 -8.18 -23.24
N GLU A 407 -21.17 -8.11 -23.08
CA GLU A 407 -21.80 -7.05 -22.29
C GLU A 407 -21.48 -7.33 -20.82
N LEU A 408 -20.79 -6.39 -20.19
CA LEU A 408 -20.53 -6.42 -18.75
C LEU A 408 -21.68 -5.66 -18.07
N ASP A 409 -22.41 -6.33 -17.19
CA ASP A 409 -23.41 -5.70 -16.33
C ASP A 409 -22.70 -4.86 -15.24
N ASP A 410 -23.31 -3.77 -14.77
CA ASP A 410 -22.79 -2.85 -13.74
C ASP A 410 -22.45 -3.62 -12.44
N ILE A 411 -23.21 -4.68 -12.13
CA ILE A 411 -22.97 -5.61 -11.02
C ILE A 411 -21.55 -6.20 -11.07
N TYR A 412 -21.06 -6.48 -12.27
CA TYR A 412 -19.76 -7.10 -12.47
C TYR A 412 -18.62 -6.14 -12.17
N TYR A 413 -18.77 -4.88 -12.55
CA TYR A 413 -17.79 -3.84 -12.27
C TYR A 413 -17.67 -3.60 -10.76
N HIS A 414 -18.79 -3.55 -10.04
CA HIS A 414 -18.77 -3.49 -8.58
C HIS A 414 -18.04 -4.69 -7.96
N ARG A 415 -18.34 -5.92 -8.40
CA ARG A 415 -17.63 -7.12 -7.92
C ARG A 415 -16.12 -7.06 -8.19
N LEU A 416 -15.72 -6.45 -9.30
CA LEU A 416 -14.31 -6.25 -9.63
C LEU A 416 -13.64 -5.19 -8.74
N LEU A 417 -14.35 -4.13 -8.35
CA LEU A 417 -13.80 -3.17 -7.39
C LEU A 417 -13.48 -3.84 -6.05
N HIS A 418 -14.30 -4.80 -5.62
CA HIS A 418 -14.07 -5.61 -4.41
C HIS A 418 -12.99 -6.69 -4.57
N SER A 419 -12.39 -6.84 -5.76
CA SER A 419 -11.30 -7.80 -5.97
C SER A 419 -9.92 -7.30 -5.51
N VAL A 420 -9.83 -6.03 -5.07
CA VAL A 420 -8.58 -5.40 -4.65
C VAL A 420 -8.67 -4.97 -3.19
N PHE A 421 -7.66 -5.37 -2.40
CA PHE A 421 -7.55 -5.04 -0.99
C PHE A 421 -6.43 -4.02 -0.78
N VAL A 422 -6.78 -2.77 -0.49
CA VAL A 422 -5.82 -1.65 -0.48
C VAL A 422 -5.24 -1.46 0.92
N LEU A 423 -3.92 -1.49 1.02
CA LEU A 423 -3.17 -1.30 2.25
C LEU A 423 -2.20 -0.13 2.10
N THR A 424 -1.94 0.60 3.18
CA THR A 424 -0.92 1.66 3.21
C THR A 424 0.16 1.30 4.22
N ALA A 425 1.39 1.17 3.73
CA ALA A 425 2.59 0.95 4.53
C ALA A 425 3.36 2.28 4.67
N ILE A 426 3.84 2.58 5.88
CA ILE A 426 4.77 3.68 6.11
C ILE A 426 6.17 3.07 6.26
N ALA A 427 7.02 3.29 5.27
CA ALA A 427 8.40 2.82 5.30
C ALA A 427 9.28 3.82 6.06
N HIS A 428 9.92 3.31 7.10
CA HIS A 428 10.97 4.02 7.84
C HIS A 428 12.35 3.71 7.23
N ARG A 429 13.33 4.58 7.46
CA ARG A 429 14.70 4.46 6.91
C ARG A 429 15.37 3.17 7.38
N ASP A 430 15.11 2.76 8.60
CA ASP A 430 15.69 1.55 9.18
C ASP A 430 14.96 0.29 8.68
N SER A 431 13.72 0.44 8.20
CA SER A 431 12.88 -0.64 7.70
C SER A 431 12.97 -0.86 6.19
N LEU A 432 13.89 -0.20 5.48
CA LEU A 432 13.98 -0.28 4.01
C LEU A 432 14.34 -1.68 3.50
N ASN A 433 15.04 -2.47 4.33
CA ASN A 433 15.50 -3.82 4.02
C ASN A 433 14.70 -4.90 4.76
N GLU A 434 13.62 -4.52 5.44
CA GLU A 434 12.79 -5.48 6.16
C GLU A 434 12.00 -6.34 5.17
N LYS A 435 11.88 -7.63 5.50
CA LYS A 435 11.07 -8.58 4.74
C LYS A 435 9.56 -8.32 4.91
N GLY A 436 9.17 -7.68 6.01
CA GLY A 436 7.79 -7.39 6.35
C GLY A 436 7.56 -5.89 6.49
N PHE A 437 6.38 -5.40 6.09
CA PHE A 437 5.94 -4.04 6.45
C PHE A 437 4.70 -4.06 7.32
N GLU A 438 4.74 -3.26 8.37
CA GLU A 438 3.54 -2.91 9.11
C GLU A 438 2.66 -1.98 8.26
N VAL A 439 1.37 -2.31 8.18
CA VAL A 439 0.36 -1.53 7.47
C VAL A 439 -0.73 -1.09 8.43
N ASN A 440 -1.42 -0.01 8.07
CA ASN A 440 -2.62 0.37 8.81
C ASN A 440 -3.65 -0.75 8.73
N ARG A 441 -4.30 -1.05 9.87
CA ARG A 441 -5.38 -2.03 9.94
C ARG A 441 -6.46 -1.67 8.91
N PRO A 442 -6.75 -2.57 7.95
CA PRO A 442 -7.75 -2.30 6.94
C PRO A 442 -9.16 -2.34 7.55
N TYR A 443 -10.00 -1.44 7.07
CA TYR A 443 -11.44 -1.53 7.25
C TYR A 443 -12.01 -2.40 6.13
N SER A 444 -12.76 -3.45 6.48
CA SER A 444 -13.60 -4.14 5.50
C SER A 444 -14.86 -3.31 5.32
N TYR A 445 -14.93 -2.56 4.22
CA TYR A 445 -16.20 -1.95 3.77
C TYR A 445 -17.13 -3.00 3.12
N GLU A 446 -16.77 -4.27 3.19
CA GLU A 446 -17.60 -5.35 2.69
C GLU A 446 -18.69 -5.64 3.71
N PHE A 447 -19.94 -5.68 3.22
CA PHE A 447 -21.13 -6.15 3.92
C PHE A 447 -21.94 -5.15 4.77
N HIS A 448 -22.64 -4.24 4.07
CA HIS A 448 -24.05 -3.93 4.40
C HIS A 448 -24.95 -3.96 3.14
N GLY A 449 -24.57 -4.75 2.13
CA GLY A 449 -25.30 -4.84 0.85
C GLY A 449 -26.38 -5.92 0.80
N THR A 450 -26.74 -6.53 1.93
CA THR A 450 -27.93 -7.39 2.01
C THR A 450 -29.07 -6.55 2.56
N ASP A 451 -29.84 -5.96 1.65
CA ASP A 451 -31.03 -5.11 1.88
C ASP A 451 -32.15 -5.72 2.75
N GLU A 452 -31.96 -6.87 3.42
CA GLU A 452 -33.06 -7.63 4.06
C GLU A 452 -32.75 -8.26 5.42
N THR A 453 -31.65 -7.91 6.09
CA THR A 453 -31.41 -8.37 7.48
C THR A 453 -31.54 -7.20 8.44
N ASP A 454 -32.61 -7.22 9.25
CA ASP A 454 -32.95 -6.26 10.30
C ASP A 454 -31.69 -5.73 11.01
N GLU A 455 -31.44 -4.41 10.84
CA GLU A 455 -30.22 -3.68 11.22
C GLU A 455 -30.02 -3.48 12.73
N GLU A 456 -30.69 -4.26 13.57
CA GLU A 456 -30.60 -4.10 15.03
C GLU A 456 -29.67 -5.19 15.60
N ASP A 457 -28.49 -4.78 16.09
CA ASP A 457 -27.57 -5.48 17.01
C ASP A 457 -26.24 -6.08 16.51
N ILE A 458 -25.81 -5.90 15.27
CA ILE A 458 -24.40 -6.22 14.93
C ILE A 458 -23.55 -4.95 15.04
N GLU A 459 -23.00 -4.69 16.24
CA GLU A 459 -21.86 -3.77 16.44
C GLU A 459 -20.58 -4.34 15.80
N ASP A 460 -20.63 -4.73 14.52
CA ASP A 460 -19.44 -5.08 13.78
C ASP A 460 -18.66 -3.79 13.53
N ASP A 461 -17.51 -3.64 14.18
CA ASP A 461 -16.68 -2.45 14.04
C ASP A 461 -16.03 -2.35 12.64
N GLY A 462 -16.37 -3.27 11.72
CA GLY A 462 -16.00 -3.24 10.31
C GLY A 462 -14.51 -3.45 10.09
N PHE A 463 -13.77 -3.87 11.11
CA PHE A 463 -12.35 -4.10 11.02
C PHE A 463 -12.04 -5.57 10.72
N VAL A 464 -11.00 -5.78 9.91
CA VAL A 464 -10.49 -7.12 9.64
C VAL A 464 -9.60 -7.57 10.80
N ASP A 465 -10.07 -8.53 11.60
CA ASP A 465 -9.28 -9.21 12.64
C ASP A 465 -8.51 -10.42 12.09
N ALA A 466 -7.66 -11.05 12.92
CA ALA A 466 -6.82 -12.17 12.48
C ALA A 466 -7.62 -13.38 11.98
N GLU A 467 -8.82 -13.60 12.54
CA GLU A 467 -9.69 -14.72 12.19
C GLU A 467 -10.35 -14.50 10.82
N ARG A 468 -10.78 -13.26 10.54
CA ARG A 468 -11.44 -12.90 9.26
C ARG A 468 -10.46 -12.59 8.14
N ALA A 469 -9.24 -12.15 8.45
CA ALA A 469 -8.29 -11.72 7.43
C ALA A 469 -7.99 -12.75 6.33
N PRO A 470 -7.78 -14.05 6.62
CA PRO A 470 -7.56 -15.04 5.57
C PRO A 470 -8.74 -15.10 4.59
N ALA A 471 -9.98 -15.04 5.08
CA ALA A 471 -11.18 -15.08 4.25
C ALA A 471 -11.36 -13.79 3.44
N VAL A 472 -11.11 -12.63 4.05
CA VAL A 472 -11.24 -11.32 3.39
C VAL A 472 -10.17 -11.15 2.31
N VAL A 473 -8.94 -11.64 2.53
CA VAL A 473 -7.84 -11.53 1.58
C VAL A 473 -7.86 -12.64 0.53
N ALA A 474 -8.46 -13.80 0.85
CA ALA A 474 -8.57 -14.92 -0.08
C ALA A 474 -9.25 -14.49 -1.39
N GLY A 475 -8.59 -14.80 -2.51
CA GLY A 475 -9.08 -14.47 -3.85
C GLY A 475 -8.94 -13.00 -4.27
N LYS A 476 -8.45 -12.12 -3.38
CA LYS A 476 -8.20 -10.72 -3.72
C LYS A 476 -6.73 -10.45 -4.06
N THR A 477 -6.50 -9.36 -4.78
CA THR A 477 -5.16 -8.83 -5.03
C THR A 477 -4.88 -7.71 -4.04
N VAL A 478 -3.78 -7.79 -3.31
CA VAL A 478 -3.41 -6.79 -2.31
C VAL A 478 -2.70 -5.61 -2.99
N LEU A 479 -3.23 -4.40 -2.89
CA LEU A 479 -2.58 -3.19 -3.37
C LEU A 479 -1.88 -2.48 -2.20
N VAL A 480 -0.55 -2.60 -2.11
CA VAL A 480 0.25 -1.98 -1.05
C VAL A 480 0.79 -0.63 -1.52
N LYS A 481 0.25 0.47 -0.99
CA LYS A 481 0.79 1.82 -1.12
C LYS A 481 1.90 2.03 -0.11
N ARG A 482 3.15 2.09 -0.54
CA ARG A 482 4.28 2.38 0.34
C ARG A 482 4.60 3.87 0.30
N LYS A 483 4.58 4.53 1.46
CA LYS A 483 4.96 5.94 1.63
C LYS A 483 6.16 6.02 2.55
N THR A 484 7.15 6.85 2.23
CA THR A 484 8.26 7.09 3.16
C THR A 484 7.82 7.98 4.32
N CYS A 485 8.26 7.64 5.54
CA CYS A 485 7.91 8.39 6.74
C CYS A 485 8.45 9.82 6.68
N ARG A 486 7.58 10.82 6.80
CA ARG A 486 8.00 12.24 6.78
C ARG A 486 8.68 12.70 8.06
N GLY A 487 8.38 12.07 9.20
CA GLY A 487 8.86 12.51 10.52
C GLY A 487 10.30 12.09 10.80
N CYS A 488 10.58 10.79 10.73
CA CYS A 488 11.90 10.26 11.09
C CYS A 488 12.89 10.17 9.92
N CYS A 489 12.43 10.24 8.66
CA CYS A 489 13.28 10.03 7.48
C CYS A 489 13.59 11.33 6.71
N VAL A 490 13.77 12.45 7.41
CA VAL A 490 14.12 13.74 6.80
C VAL A 490 15.58 13.72 6.32
N GLY A 491 15.83 13.03 5.21
CA GLY A 491 17.14 12.94 4.55
C GLY A 491 16.98 13.01 3.03
N PRO A 492 18.07 13.27 2.29
CA PRO A 492 18.03 13.35 0.82
C PRO A 492 17.42 12.08 0.23
N THR A 493 16.47 12.24 -0.71
CA THR A 493 15.52 11.24 -1.21
C THR A 493 16.13 10.10 -2.04
N SER A 494 17.45 10.00 -2.19
CA SER A 494 18.08 9.00 -3.08
C SER A 494 17.90 7.55 -2.64
N TYR A 495 17.38 7.29 -1.43
CA TYR A 495 17.25 5.93 -0.88
C TYR A 495 16.00 5.18 -1.37
N VAL A 496 15.01 5.86 -1.97
CA VAL A 496 13.74 5.20 -2.33
C VAL A 496 13.92 4.16 -3.46
N GLN A 497 14.91 4.34 -4.33
CA GLN A 497 15.28 3.35 -5.35
C GLN A 497 15.81 2.03 -4.75
N SER A 498 16.26 2.03 -3.49
CA SER A 498 16.81 0.85 -2.81
C SER A 498 15.80 0.06 -1.98
N LEU A 499 14.51 0.44 -2.01
CA LEU A 499 13.47 -0.30 -1.31
C LEU A 499 13.39 -1.75 -1.80
N THR A 500 13.60 -2.70 -0.88
CA THR A 500 13.43 -4.12 -1.18
C THR A 500 11.95 -4.45 -1.32
N THR A 501 11.65 -5.44 -2.16
CA THR A 501 10.31 -6.02 -2.28
C THR A 501 10.01 -6.81 -0.99
N PRO A 502 8.94 -6.48 -0.24
CA PRO A 502 8.54 -7.25 0.92
C PRO A 502 8.04 -8.64 0.55
N GLU A 503 8.30 -9.57 1.46
CA GLU A 503 7.79 -10.94 1.45
C GLU A 503 6.43 -11.04 2.14
N TYR A 504 6.09 -10.12 3.05
CA TYR A 504 4.79 -10.08 3.72
C TYR A 504 4.41 -8.66 4.15
N VAL A 505 3.12 -8.46 4.41
CA VAL A 505 2.60 -7.29 5.16
C VAL A 505 1.90 -7.78 6.40
N PHE A 506 1.89 -6.96 7.44
CA PHE A 506 1.19 -7.30 8.67
C PHE A 506 0.59 -6.08 9.35
N TRP A 507 -0.44 -6.29 10.16
CA TRP A 507 -0.99 -5.27 11.05
C TRP A 507 -1.27 -5.87 12.42
N PRO A 508 -1.16 -5.09 13.50
CA PRO A 508 -1.53 -5.56 14.82
C PRO A 508 -3.02 -5.95 14.83
N ASP A 509 -3.35 -7.11 15.38
CA ASP A 509 -4.75 -7.48 15.62
C ASP A 509 -5.25 -6.70 16.84
N SER A 510 -5.67 -5.47 16.56
CA SER A 510 -6.14 -4.53 17.58
C SER A 510 -7.63 -4.73 17.91
N LYS A 511 -8.19 -5.94 17.74
CA LYS A 511 -9.52 -6.26 18.28
C LYS A 511 -9.55 -5.70 19.69
N LYS A 512 -10.57 -4.91 20.01
CA LYS A 512 -10.65 -4.17 21.27
C LYS A 512 -10.47 -5.16 22.41
N ILE A 513 -9.23 -5.32 22.87
CA ILE A 513 -8.96 -5.85 24.19
C ILE A 513 -9.80 -4.93 25.11
N PRO A 514 -10.41 -5.44 26.19
CA PRO A 514 -11.23 -4.63 27.09
C PRO A 514 -10.55 -3.40 27.71
N ASP A 515 -9.39 -2.99 27.23
CA ASP A 515 -8.76 -1.68 27.40
C ASP A 515 -9.75 -0.51 27.28
N ASN A 516 -10.84 -0.61 26.51
CA ASN A 516 -11.85 0.46 26.48
C ASN A 516 -12.95 0.34 27.55
N CYS A 517 -13.03 -0.78 28.28
CA CYS A 517 -13.89 -0.91 29.45
C CYS A 517 -13.22 -0.20 30.65
N PRO A 518 -13.81 0.87 31.21
CA PRO A 518 -13.22 1.59 32.33
C PRO A 518 -12.94 0.70 33.55
N LYS A 519 -13.74 -0.37 33.75
CA LYS A 519 -13.55 -1.33 34.84
C LYS A 519 -12.36 -2.26 34.59
N CYS A 520 -12.20 -2.78 33.37
CA CYS A 520 -11.04 -3.64 33.03
C CYS A 520 -9.75 -2.82 32.99
N ARG A 521 -9.79 -1.57 32.49
CA ARG A 521 -8.67 -0.62 32.61
C ARG A 521 -8.28 -0.40 34.06
N ARG A 522 -9.22 -0.10 34.97
CA ARG A 522 -8.92 0.07 36.41
C ARG A 522 -8.34 -1.18 37.07
N ILE A 523 -8.70 -2.37 36.60
CA ILE A 523 -8.25 -3.64 37.17
C ILE A 523 -6.90 -4.08 36.60
N LEU A 524 -6.61 -3.78 35.33
CA LEU A 524 -5.43 -4.29 34.63
C LEU A 524 -4.32 -3.25 34.48
N PHE A 525 -4.69 -1.97 34.32
CA PHE A 525 -3.82 -0.91 33.85
C PHE A 525 -4.26 0.46 34.42
N GLN A 526 -3.83 0.82 35.64
CA GLN A 526 -4.22 2.09 36.28
C GLN A 526 -3.92 3.29 35.37
N LYS A 527 -4.91 4.17 35.21
CA LYS A 527 -4.68 5.51 34.69
C LYS A 527 -5.06 6.47 35.81
N ASP A 528 -4.13 7.34 36.20
CA ASP A 528 -4.50 8.53 36.97
C ASP A 528 -5.45 9.37 36.10
N ASP A 529 -6.58 9.77 36.69
CA ASP A 529 -7.65 10.54 36.03
C ASP A 529 -7.13 11.84 35.37
#